data_AF-A0A645G6A8-F1
#
_entry.id   AF-A0A645G6A8-F1
#
_cell.length_a   1.000
_cell.length_b   1.000
_cell.length_c   1.000
_cell.angle_alpha   90.00
_cell.angle_beta   90.00
_cell.angle_gamma   90.00
#
_symmetry.space_group_name_H-M   'P 1'
#
loop_
_entity.id
_entity.type
_entity.pdbx_description
1 polymer ?
#
loop_
_entity_poly.entity_id
_entity_poly.type
_entity_poly.pdbx_seq_one_letter_code
_entity_poly.pdbx_strand_id
1 'polypeptide(L)'
;MERVTEKYFEEGFGTERIQEEPDKSPIKKPNKSPIKKPNKKDIQNEIIKLIKLNSQISREEMADRLNRSEDSVRYYLRELTKEGIIKREGSKKSGKWVIKS
;
A
#
# COMPACT_ATOMS: atom_id res chain seq x y z
N MET A 1 -27.89 -5.97 -36.56
CA MET A 1 -28.54 -6.08 -35.24
C MET A 1 -28.17 -4.83 -34.47
N GLU A 2 -29.04 -3.83 -34.46
CA GLU A 2 -28.88 -2.58 -33.69
C GLU A 2 -29.91 -2.54 -32.56
N ARG A 3 -29.43 -2.18 -31.36
CA ARG A 3 -30.09 -1.41 -30.28
C ARG A 3 -28.92 -0.79 -29.48
N VAL A 4 -28.55 0.50 -29.59
CA VAL A 4 -29.21 1.74 -29.10
C VAL A 4 -29.51 1.58 -27.59
N THR A 5 -29.07 2.35 -26.59
CA THR A 5 -28.44 3.67 -26.36
C THR A 5 -28.08 3.74 -24.86
N GLU A 6 -27.12 4.59 -24.44
CA GLU A 6 -27.38 5.73 -23.53
C GLU A 6 -26.09 6.54 -23.25
N LYS A 7 -26.02 7.72 -23.89
CA LYS A 7 -25.66 9.06 -23.36
C LYS A 7 -24.41 9.23 -22.48
N TYR A 8 -23.44 10.01 -22.92
CA TYR A 8 -23.30 11.46 -22.61
C TYR A 8 -23.14 11.74 -21.10
N PHE A 9 -21.91 12.06 -20.70
CA PHE A 9 -21.67 13.13 -19.74
C PHE A 9 -20.49 13.97 -20.25
N GLU A 10 -20.83 14.80 -21.23
CA GLU A 10 -20.11 16.01 -21.56
C GLU A 10 -20.54 17.04 -20.50
N GLU A 11 -19.66 17.40 -19.57
CA GLU A 11 -19.80 18.65 -18.82
C GLU A 11 -18.47 18.97 -18.13
N GLY A 12 -17.78 19.96 -18.71
CA GLY A 12 -16.77 20.70 -17.98
C GLY A 12 -17.43 21.43 -16.83
N PHE A 13 -17.07 21.04 -15.60
CA PHE A 13 -17.18 21.90 -14.44
C PHE A 13 -15.76 22.22 -13.98
N GLY A 14 -15.32 23.43 -14.34
CA GLY A 14 -14.15 24.04 -13.74
C GLY A 14 -14.46 24.42 -12.30
N THR A 15 -13.53 24.11 -11.39
CA THR A 15 -13.13 25.01 -10.31
C THR A 15 -11.70 24.67 -9.92
N GLU A 16 -10.79 25.59 -10.21
CA GLU A 16 -9.54 25.74 -9.48
C GLU A 16 -9.86 26.03 -8.00
N ARG A 17 -9.34 25.22 -7.07
CA ARG A 17 -8.99 25.70 -5.71
C ARG A 17 -7.98 24.78 -5.03
N ILE A 18 -6.78 25.31 -4.90
CA ILE A 18 -5.66 24.81 -4.07
C ILE A 18 -5.98 25.09 -2.60
N GLN A 19 -5.83 24.09 -1.72
CA GLN A 19 -5.41 24.17 -0.30
C GLN A 19 -4.74 22.81 0.03
N GLU A 20 -3.40 22.69 0.10
CA GLU A 20 -2.60 22.73 1.35
C GLU A 20 -3.13 21.70 2.38
N GLU A 21 -2.48 20.58 2.75
CA GLU A 21 -1.08 20.16 2.85
C GLU A 21 -1.00 18.62 2.69
N PRO A 22 0.19 18.03 2.49
CA PRO A 22 0.52 16.91 3.36
C PRO A 22 1.91 17.06 3.97
N ASP A 23 1.90 17.17 5.29
CA ASP A 23 2.94 16.82 6.25
C ASP A 23 4.23 16.24 5.62
N LYS A 24 5.27 17.07 5.56
CA LYS A 24 6.66 16.66 5.32
C LYS A 24 7.14 15.77 6.47
N SER A 25 6.69 14.52 6.48
CA SER A 25 7.33 13.48 7.28
C SER A 25 8.72 13.18 6.68
N PRO A 26 9.83 13.38 7.41
CA PRO A 26 11.17 13.26 6.85
C PRO A 26 11.44 11.82 6.41
N ILE A 27 11.67 11.64 5.10
CA ILE A 27 12.15 10.39 4.50
C ILE A 27 13.57 10.13 5.02
N LYS A 28 13.69 9.48 6.18
CA LYS A 28 14.94 8.90 6.67
C LYS A 28 15.21 7.63 5.87
N LYS A 29 16.03 7.79 4.82
CA LYS A 29 16.64 6.71 4.03
C LYS A 29 17.37 5.74 4.99
N PRO A 30 17.03 4.43 5.04
CA PRO A 30 17.90 3.47 5.68
C PRO A 30 18.94 2.97 4.66
N ASN A 31 20.19 3.03 5.11
CA ASN A 31 21.40 2.66 4.42
C ASN A 31 21.35 1.32 3.68
N LYS A 32 21.95 1.34 2.49
CA LYS A 32 22.45 0.19 1.73
C LYS A 32 23.23 -0.78 2.63
N SER A 33 22.90 -2.07 2.56
CA SER A 33 23.79 -3.16 2.97
C SER A 33 23.42 -4.46 2.24
N PRO A 34 24.37 -5.40 2.14
CA PRO A 34 24.78 -6.01 0.87
C PRO A 34 23.92 -7.18 0.42
N ILE A 35 23.96 -7.41 -0.90
CA ILE A 35 23.29 -8.46 -1.67
C ILE A 35 23.42 -9.82 -0.95
N LYS A 36 22.41 -10.16 -0.17
CA LYS A 36 22.14 -11.51 0.33
C LYS A 36 20.83 -11.93 -0.32
N LYS A 37 20.77 -13.19 -0.79
CA LYS A 37 19.52 -13.80 -1.27
C LYS A 37 18.40 -13.42 -0.30
N PRO A 38 17.26 -12.87 -0.76
CA PRO A 38 16.26 -12.31 0.14
C PRO A 38 15.75 -13.42 1.04
N ASN A 39 16.15 -13.39 2.31
CA ASN A 39 15.63 -14.29 3.31
C ASN A 39 14.18 -13.87 3.61
N LYS A 40 13.35 -14.80 4.10
CA LYS A 40 11.96 -14.50 4.46
C LYS A 40 11.83 -13.27 5.38
N LYS A 41 12.79 -13.09 6.29
CA LYS A 41 12.88 -11.94 7.20
C LYS A 41 13.10 -10.62 6.46
N ASP A 42 13.83 -10.63 5.35
CA ASP A 42 14.09 -9.41 4.56
C ASP A 42 12.80 -8.90 3.92
N ILE A 43 11.96 -9.81 3.41
CA ILE A 43 10.67 -9.47 2.79
C ILE A 43 9.68 -8.93 3.83
N GLN A 44 9.58 -9.59 4.99
CA GLN A 44 8.77 -9.09 6.10
C GLN A 44 9.19 -7.66 6.51
N ASN A 45 10.50 -7.41 6.60
CA ASN A 45 11.03 -6.09 6.91
C ASN A 45 10.68 -5.05 5.83
N GLU A 46 10.72 -5.42 4.55
CA GLU A 46 10.29 -4.51 3.48
C GLU A 46 8.80 -4.20 3.54
N ILE A 47 7.94 -5.17 3.82
CA ILE A 47 6.50 -4.93 4.03
C ILE A 47 6.28 -3.98 5.21
N ILE A 48 6.99 -4.17 6.32
CA ILE A 48 6.91 -3.26 7.48
C ILE A 48 7.37 -1.86 7.08
N LYS A 49 8.45 -1.71 6.30
CA LYS A 49 8.90 -0.41 5.79
C LYS A 49 7.83 0.25 4.91
N LEU A 50 7.20 -0.51 4.02
CA LEU A 50 6.12 -0.01 3.17
C LEU A 50 4.94 0.49 4.01
N ILE A 51 4.53 -0.26 5.03
CA ILE A 51 3.45 0.13 5.96
C ILE A 51 3.84 1.39 6.76
N LYS A 52 5.11 1.51 7.18
CA LYS A 52 5.62 2.73 7.85
C LYS A 52 5.56 3.96 6.94
N LEU A 53 5.85 3.78 5.65
CA LEU A 53 5.79 4.87 4.66
C LEU A 53 4.35 5.21 4.28
N ASN A 54 3.52 4.20 4.09
CA ASN A 54 2.11 4.34 3.73
C ASN A 54 1.27 3.26 4.43
N SER A 55 0.55 3.66 5.47
CA SER A 55 -0.33 2.75 6.22
C SER A 55 -1.57 2.32 5.41
N GLN A 56 -1.95 3.04 4.37
CA GLN A 56 -3.09 2.71 3.50
C GLN A 56 -2.67 1.88 2.27
N ILE A 57 -1.41 1.46 2.19
CA ILE A 57 -0.93 0.69 1.05
C ILE A 57 -1.72 -0.61 0.86
N SER A 58 -2.12 -0.87 -0.38
CA SER A 58 -2.86 -2.07 -0.75
C SER A 58 -1.94 -3.28 -0.89
N ARG A 59 -2.52 -4.49 -0.91
CA ARG A 59 -1.73 -5.71 -1.11
C ARG A 59 -1.10 -5.77 -2.51
N GLU A 60 -1.83 -5.31 -3.52
CA GLU A 60 -1.38 -5.22 -4.91
C GLU A 60 -0.18 -4.28 -5.01
N GLU A 61 -0.29 -3.09 -4.41
CA GLU A 61 0.78 -2.10 -4.46
C GLU A 61 2.04 -2.56 -3.69
N MET A 62 1.87 -3.31 -2.59
CA MET A 62 3.00 -3.99 -1.94
C MET A 62 3.64 -5.03 -2.88
N ALA A 63 2.83 -5.81 -3.61
CA ALA A 63 3.32 -6.84 -4.51
C ALA A 63 4.13 -6.24 -5.66
N ASP A 64 3.64 -5.16 -6.27
CA ASP A 64 4.31 -4.42 -7.33
C ASP A 64 5.64 -3.83 -6.85
N ARG A 65 5.65 -3.18 -5.67
CA ARG A 65 6.87 -2.59 -5.11
C ARG A 65 7.94 -3.62 -4.75
N LEU A 66 7.52 -4.81 -4.33
CA LEU A 66 8.42 -5.92 -3.99
C LEU A 66 8.75 -6.80 -5.22
N ASN A 67 8.11 -6.54 -6.35
CA ASN A 67 8.17 -7.35 -7.57
C ASN A 67 7.88 -8.84 -7.27
N ARG A 68 6.82 -9.09 -6.49
CA ARG A 68 6.37 -10.41 -6.01
C ARG A 68 4.91 -10.66 -6.35
N SER A 69 4.49 -11.90 -6.21
CA SER A 69 3.09 -12.30 -6.34
C SER A 69 2.27 -11.81 -5.14
N GLU A 70 1.01 -11.45 -5.39
CA GLU A 70 0.05 -11.03 -4.37
C GLU A 70 -0.10 -12.10 -3.25
N ASP A 71 -0.04 -13.39 -3.61
CA ASP A 71 -0.09 -14.51 -2.66
C ASP A 71 1.10 -14.55 -1.70
N SER A 72 2.30 -14.20 -2.17
CA SER A 72 3.47 -14.11 -1.30
C SER A 72 3.28 -13.00 -0.27
N VAL A 73 2.81 -11.82 -0.70
CA VAL A 73 2.51 -10.70 0.20
C VAL A 73 1.40 -11.08 1.19
N ARG A 74 0.34 -11.74 0.72
CA ARG A 74 -0.75 -12.26 1.56
C ARG A 74 -0.21 -13.17 2.65
N TYR A 75 0.68 -14.11 2.30
CA TYR A 75 1.33 -15.00 3.25
C TYR A 75 2.10 -14.22 4.32
N TYR A 76 2.97 -13.29 3.92
CA TYR A 76 3.76 -12.52 4.88
C TYR A 76 2.92 -11.59 5.76
N LEU A 77 1.88 -10.95 5.21
CA LEU A 77 0.94 -10.15 6.01
C LEU A 77 0.24 -11.00 7.07
N ARG A 78 -0.12 -12.24 6.74
CA ARG A 78 -0.75 -13.17 7.67
C ARG A 78 0.19 -13.60 8.78
N GLU A 79 1.46 -13.89 8.46
CA GLU A 79 2.48 -14.19 9.46
C GLU A 79 2.74 -12.99 10.38
N LEU A 80 2.90 -11.78 9.84
CA LEU A 80 3.10 -10.56 10.63
C LEU A 80 1.89 -10.22 11.52
N THR A 81 0.67 -10.55 11.06
CA THR A 81 -0.54 -10.38 11.86
C THR A 81 -0.62 -11.42 12.98
N LYS A 82 -0.21 -12.67 12.69
CA LYS A 82 -0.15 -13.76 13.67
C LYS A 82 0.89 -13.50 14.75
N GLU A 83 2.03 -12.95 14.38
CA GLU A 83 3.08 -12.49 15.31
C GLU A 83 2.66 -11.25 16.11
N GLY A 84 1.54 -10.60 15.75
CA GLY A 84 1.04 -9.42 16.43
C GLY A 84 1.81 -8.13 16.10
N ILE A 85 2.67 -8.14 15.08
CA ILE A 85 3.48 -6.99 14.65
C ILE A 85 2.63 -5.98 13.88
N ILE A 86 1.71 -6.46 13.05
CA ILE A 86 0.80 -5.60 12.29
C ILE A 86 -0.65 -6.01 12.52
N LYS A 87 -1.56 -5.06 12.33
CA LYS A 87 -3.00 -5.30 12.37
C LYS A 87 -3.68 -4.45 11.31
N ARG A 88 -4.68 -5.00 10.65
CA ARG A 88 -5.55 -4.22 9.76
C ARG A 88 -6.69 -3.62 10.56
N GLU A 89 -6.85 -2.30 10.48
CA GLU A 89 -7.94 -1.56 11.14
C GLU A 89 -8.79 -0.81 10.11
N GLY A 90 -10.11 -0.81 10.30
CA GLY A 90 -11.07 -0.16 9.39
C GLY A 90 -11.75 -1.12 8.41
N SER A 91 -12.42 -0.54 7.40
CA SER A 91 -13.26 -1.30 6.46
C SER A 91 -12.45 -2.15 5.47
N LYS A 92 -13.10 -3.08 4.77
CA LYS A 92 -12.46 -3.88 3.71
C LYS A 92 -11.87 -2.99 2.60
N LYS A 93 -12.49 -1.85 2.28
CA LYS A 93 -12.04 -0.95 1.20
C LYS A 93 -11.11 0.18 1.65
N SER A 94 -11.26 0.68 2.87
CA SER A 94 -10.53 1.87 3.38
C SER A 94 -9.67 1.59 4.62
N GLY A 95 -9.50 0.31 4.97
CA GLY A 95 -8.73 -0.09 6.14
C GLY A 95 -7.24 0.19 5.98
N LYS A 96 -6.61 0.59 7.07
CA LYS A 96 -5.17 0.87 7.17
C LYS A 96 -4.46 -0.24 7.95
N TRP A 97 -3.18 -0.42 7.66
CA TRP A 97 -2.28 -1.28 8.41
C TRP A 97 -1.64 -0.48 9.54
N VAL A 98 -1.80 -0.96 10.76
CA VAL A 98 -1.23 -0.38 11.97
C VAL A 98 -0.17 -1.33 12.51
N ILE A 99 1.00 -0.80 12.84
CA ILE A 99 2.07 -1.56 13.49
C ILE A 99 1.80 -1.54 14.99
N LYS A 100 1.70 -2.70 15.61
CA LYS A 100 1.64 -2.84 17.06
C LYS A 100 3.07 -3.03 17.58
N SER A 101 3.45 -2.16 18.51
CA SER A 101 4.73 -2.24 19.23
C SER A 101 4.57 -2.98 20.55
#